data_AF-A0A239JQ29-F1
#
_entry.id   AF-A0A239JQ29-F1
#
_cell.length_a   1.000
_cell.length_b   1.000
_cell.length_c   1.000
_cell.angle_alpha   90.00
_cell.angle_beta   90.00
_cell.angle_gamma   90.00
#
_symmetry.space_group_name_H-M   'P 1'
#
loop_
_entity.id
_entity.type
_entity.pdbx_description
1 polymer ?
#
loop_
_entity_poly.entity_id
_entity_poly.type
_entity_poly.pdbx_seq_one_letter_code
_entity_poly.pdbx_strand_id
1 'polypeptide(L)'
;MENPQDIARKIRRLSSAGGPGGHGRQLRAFGDRSLLATLLLEIDETILPRGLRISNVAGDEISLSTANRRLMRVSASDGAGRDDVAIEPDSHDPDSLNALLDLLEGFIDGSETLRLRSEAPGSVTSGMIGVSARRLSETWGAPMDPPETLSLAEQLDAVLMEHRSGIVAWQRRQDGQTDCGGDAGFYDDLGPLSATLEKRALRLSQTLSDLSRERCLFTLDHHGEAGLGVILAALDGTVLTLLVKPEAQAPLASALRDLLHGWPAVQAA
;
A
#
# COMPACT_ATOMS: atom_id res chain seq x y z
N MET A 1 -14.47 -32.28 -4.70
CA MET A 1 -15.68 -31.94 -3.92
C MET A 1 -15.19 -31.22 -2.67
N GLU A 2 -15.23 -29.87 -2.66
CA GLU A 2 -14.75 -29.10 -1.50
C GLU A 2 -15.62 -29.40 -0.27
N ASN A 3 -14.97 -29.58 0.89
CA ASN A 3 -15.61 -29.94 2.15
C ASN A 3 -16.57 -28.82 2.60
N PRO A 4 -17.86 -29.08 2.87
CA PRO A 4 -18.82 -28.09 3.33
C PRO A 4 -18.35 -27.30 4.57
N GLN A 5 -17.49 -27.92 5.40
CA GLN A 5 -16.90 -27.29 6.57
C GLN A 5 -15.82 -26.25 6.22
N ASP A 6 -15.10 -26.42 5.11
CA ASP A 6 -14.14 -25.42 4.63
C ASP A 6 -14.83 -24.21 4.02
N ILE A 7 -15.98 -24.41 3.37
CA ILE A 7 -16.82 -23.31 2.89
C ILE A 7 -17.39 -22.53 4.08
N ALA A 8 -17.94 -23.20 5.09
CA ALA A 8 -18.43 -22.54 6.31
C ALA A 8 -17.31 -21.79 7.06
N ARG A 9 -16.08 -22.33 7.06
CA ARG A 9 -14.91 -21.69 7.67
C ARG A 9 -14.43 -20.48 6.85
N LYS A 10 -14.41 -20.57 5.52
CA LYS A 10 -14.10 -19.44 4.61
C LYS A 10 -15.14 -18.33 4.76
N ILE A 11 -16.43 -18.66 4.80
CA ILE A 11 -17.53 -17.71 5.03
C ILE A 11 -17.39 -17.05 6.41
N ARG A 12 -17.06 -17.81 7.46
CA ARG A 12 -16.88 -17.26 8.81
C ARG A 12 -15.67 -16.34 8.92
N ARG A 13 -14.58 -16.62 8.18
CA ARG A 13 -13.41 -15.74 8.07
C ARG A 13 -13.72 -14.44 7.32
N LEU A 14 -14.47 -14.53 6.22
CA LEU A 14 -14.91 -13.36 5.46
C LEU A 14 -15.89 -12.50 6.27
N SER A 15 -16.80 -13.11 7.04
CA SER A 15 -17.73 -12.37 7.89
C SER A 15 -17.07 -11.77 9.13
N SER A 16 -16.01 -12.37 9.66
CA SER A 16 -15.20 -11.77 10.74
C SER A 16 -14.28 -10.64 10.25
N ALA A 17 -13.89 -10.63 8.98
CA ALA A 17 -13.14 -9.53 8.38
C ALA A 17 -14.02 -8.30 8.06
N GLY A 18 -15.34 -8.47 8.02
CA GLY A 18 -16.32 -7.41 7.70
C GLY A 18 -17.37 -7.12 8.78
N GLY A 19 -17.19 -7.63 10.01
CA GLY A 19 -18.16 -7.42 11.10
C GLY A 19 -18.00 -6.05 11.80
N PRO A 20 -19.09 -5.37 12.17
CA PRO A 20 -19.05 -4.07 12.84
C PRO A 20 -18.62 -4.25 14.30
N GLY A 21 -17.32 -4.40 14.55
CA GLY A 21 -16.78 -4.11 15.86
C GLY A 21 -17.00 -2.63 16.13
N GLY A 22 -17.71 -2.27 17.21
CA GLY A 22 -18.11 -0.90 17.56
C GLY A 22 -16.97 0.12 17.70
N HIS A 23 -15.73 -0.26 17.42
CA HIS A 23 -14.56 0.60 17.42
C HIS A 23 -14.27 1.26 16.06
N GLY A 24 -14.89 0.82 14.95
CA GLY A 24 -14.61 1.36 13.60
C GLY A 24 -13.28 0.89 13.01
N ARG A 25 -13.08 1.06 11.70
CA ARG A 25 -11.78 0.82 11.04
C ARG A 25 -10.90 2.04 11.13
N GLN A 26 -9.59 1.86 11.20
CA GLN A 26 -8.63 2.97 11.16
C GLN A 26 -8.20 3.21 9.71
N LEU A 27 -8.33 4.45 9.25
CA LEU A 27 -7.75 4.93 8.00
C LEU A 27 -6.41 5.57 8.31
N ARG A 28 -5.40 5.26 7.50
CA ARG A 28 -4.06 5.84 7.59
C ARG A 28 -3.60 6.19 6.18
N ALA A 29 -2.76 7.22 6.06
CA ALA A 29 -2.01 7.43 4.85
C ALA A 29 -1.22 6.16 4.51
N PHE A 30 -1.13 5.81 3.22
CA PHE A 30 -0.43 4.62 2.74
C PHE A 30 0.33 4.93 1.45
N GLY A 31 1.64 4.66 1.46
CA GLY A 31 2.55 5.12 0.41
C GLY A 31 2.55 6.64 0.36
N ASP A 32 2.46 7.20 -0.85
CA ASP A 32 2.41 8.65 -1.06
C ASP A 32 0.99 9.25 -0.99
N ARG A 33 -0.03 8.44 -0.64
CA ARG A 33 -1.40 8.92 -0.54
C ARG A 33 -1.63 9.67 0.77
N SER A 34 -2.16 10.89 0.66
CA SER A 34 -2.61 11.66 1.81
C SER A 34 -3.81 11.00 2.51
N LEU A 35 -4.08 11.42 3.76
CA LEU A 35 -5.31 11.01 4.45
C LEU A 35 -6.56 11.46 3.72
N LEU A 36 -6.53 12.63 3.07
CA LEU A 36 -7.62 13.12 2.23
C LEU A 36 -7.88 12.17 1.05
N ALA A 37 -6.82 11.75 0.33
CA ALA A 37 -6.94 10.77 -0.75
C ALA A 37 -7.47 9.41 -0.24
N THR A 38 -7.03 8.98 0.94
CA THR A 38 -7.52 7.75 1.58
C THR A 38 -9.01 7.85 1.93
N LEU A 39 -9.46 9.01 2.39
CA LEU A 39 -10.87 9.27 2.67
C LEU A 39 -11.70 9.31 1.38
N LEU A 40 -11.20 9.92 0.31
CA LEU A 40 -11.88 9.92 -0.98
C LEU A 40 -12.02 8.50 -1.54
N LEU A 41 -10.99 7.65 -1.38
CA LEU A 41 -11.08 6.25 -1.79
C LEU A 41 -12.18 5.48 -1.04
N GLU A 42 -12.33 5.72 0.27
CA GLU A 42 -13.44 5.16 1.05
C GLU A 42 -14.81 5.53 0.46
N ILE A 43 -14.95 6.77 -0.01
CA ILE A 43 -16.18 7.25 -0.66
C ILE A 43 -16.34 6.54 -2.03
N ASP A 44 -15.28 6.38 -2.81
CA ASP A 44 -15.32 5.68 -4.12
C ASP A 44 -15.69 4.19 -3.99
N GLU A 45 -15.28 3.54 -2.89
CA GLU A 45 -15.66 2.16 -2.59
C GLU A 45 -17.15 2.00 -2.20
N THR A 46 -17.82 3.10 -1.81
CA THR A 46 -19.20 3.05 -1.30
C THR A 46 -20.23 3.05 -2.43
N ILE A 47 -20.76 1.87 -2.77
CA ILE A 47 -21.78 1.70 -3.81
C ILE A 47 -23.19 2.01 -3.27
N LEU A 48 -23.59 1.41 -2.14
CA LEU A 48 -24.92 1.60 -1.56
C LEU A 48 -24.96 2.83 -0.63
N PRO A 49 -26.12 3.49 -0.48
CA PRO A 49 -26.28 4.60 0.45
C PRO A 49 -25.84 4.21 1.88
N ARG A 50 -24.95 5.02 2.46
CA ARG A 50 -24.38 4.78 3.79
C ARG A 50 -24.02 6.10 4.48
N GLY A 51 -24.15 6.12 5.80
CA GLY A 51 -23.54 7.15 6.64
C GLY A 51 -22.15 6.69 7.06
N LEU A 52 -21.17 7.59 7.04
CA LEU A 52 -19.83 7.35 7.55
C LEU A 52 -19.53 8.38 8.64
N ARG A 53 -19.27 7.93 9.86
CA ARG A 53 -18.79 8.77 10.94
C ARG A 53 -17.29 8.65 11.06
N ILE A 54 -16.60 9.78 11.12
CA ILE A 54 -15.16 9.86 11.10
C ILE A 54 -14.72 10.61 12.33
N SER A 55 -13.84 10.02 13.14
CA SER A 55 -13.13 10.70 14.22
C SER A 55 -11.67 10.90 13.87
N ASN A 56 -11.13 12.06 14.22
CA ASN A 56 -9.69 12.33 14.15
C ASN A 56 -9.01 11.97 15.50
N VAL A 57 -7.71 12.23 15.63
CA VAL A 57 -6.98 11.93 16.88
C VAL A 57 -7.26 12.94 18.00
N ALA A 58 -7.72 14.14 17.66
CA ALA A 58 -8.15 15.17 18.60
C ALA A 58 -9.53 14.85 19.22
N GLY A 59 -10.26 13.89 18.64
CA GLY A 59 -11.58 13.48 19.10
C GLY A 59 -12.74 14.22 18.42
N ASP A 60 -12.45 15.08 17.44
CA ASP A 60 -13.47 15.72 16.62
C ASP A 60 -14.16 14.69 15.74
N GLU A 61 -15.44 14.92 15.43
CA GLU A 61 -16.23 14.02 14.58
C GLU A 61 -16.90 14.77 13.43
N ILE A 62 -16.81 14.17 12.23
CA ILE A 62 -17.62 14.54 11.07
C ILE A 62 -18.45 13.34 10.61
N SER A 63 -19.59 13.62 10.01
CA SER A 63 -20.46 12.64 9.38
C SER A 63 -20.55 12.91 7.89
N LEU A 64 -20.35 11.87 7.09
CA LEU A 64 -20.50 11.88 5.64
C LEU A 64 -21.73 11.07 5.25
N SER A 65 -22.53 11.61 4.34
CA SER A 65 -23.54 10.84 3.61
C SER A 65 -23.00 10.50 2.23
N THR A 66 -22.93 9.22 1.91
CA THR A 66 -22.34 8.73 0.65
C THR A 66 -23.30 7.79 -0.06
N ALA A 67 -23.35 7.86 -1.39
CA ALA A 67 -24.12 6.94 -2.23
C ALA A 67 -23.55 6.87 -3.65
N ASN A 68 -23.56 5.70 -4.29
CA ASN A 68 -23.12 5.54 -5.69
C ASN A 68 -21.74 6.16 -5.97
N ARG A 69 -20.77 5.97 -5.06
CA ARG A 69 -19.40 6.50 -5.14
C ARG A 69 -19.31 8.03 -5.07
N ARG A 70 -20.33 8.66 -4.50
CA ARG A 70 -20.47 10.11 -4.39
C ARG A 70 -20.60 10.54 -2.95
N LEU A 71 -20.03 11.69 -2.64
CA LEU A 71 -20.27 12.42 -1.42
C LEU A 71 -21.52 13.28 -1.61
N MET A 72 -22.53 13.03 -0.79
CA MET A 72 -23.83 13.71 -0.84
C MET A 72 -23.86 14.90 0.12
N ARG A 73 -23.26 14.75 1.31
CA ARG A 73 -23.27 15.75 2.37
C ARG A 73 -22.16 15.48 3.38
N VAL A 74 -21.60 16.53 3.96
CA VAL A 74 -20.74 16.50 5.14
C VAL A 74 -21.40 17.31 6.23
N SER A 75 -21.40 16.79 7.46
CA SER A 75 -21.81 17.54 8.64
C SER A 75 -20.78 17.40 9.74
N ALA A 76 -20.30 18.53 10.26
CA ALA A 76 -19.48 18.58 11.46
C ALA A 76 -20.36 18.99 12.65
N SER A 77 -20.22 18.30 13.78
CA SER A 77 -20.84 18.72 15.03
C SER A 77 -19.76 19.38 15.86
N ASP A 78 -19.92 20.67 16.17
CA ASP A 78 -19.17 21.24 17.29
C ASP A 78 -19.67 20.49 18.54
N GLY A 79 -18.77 19.87 19.30
CA GLY A 79 -19.12 19.08 20.48
C GLY A 79 -19.82 19.89 21.60
N ALA A 80 -20.14 21.16 21.37
CA ALA A 80 -20.80 22.09 22.28
C ALA A 80 -22.26 22.43 21.85
N GLY A 81 -22.79 21.79 20.80
CA GLY A 81 -24.18 21.94 20.39
C GLY A 81 -24.50 23.28 19.72
N ARG A 82 -23.52 23.90 19.06
CA ARG A 82 -23.75 25.07 18.19
C ARG A 82 -23.38 24.75 16.75
N ASP A 83 -24.27 25.18 15.86
CA ASP A 83 -24.21 25.18 14.39
C ASP A 83 -23.61 23.91 13.76
N ASP A 84 -24.47 22.93 13.44
CA ASP A 84 -24.15 21.85 12.52
C ASP A 84 -23.77 22.46 11.16
N VAL A 85 -22.47 22.63 10.90
CA VAL A 85 -22.00 23.03 9.57
C VAL A 85 -22.27 21.86 8.65
N ALA A 86 -23.25 22.03 7.77
CA ALA A 86 -23.63 21.05 6.77
C ALA A 86 -23.28 21.58 5.37
N ILE A 87 -22.38 20.88 4.68
CA ILE A 87 -21.98 21.19 3.30
C ILE A 87 -22.54 20.11 2.39
N GLU A 88 -23.35 20.53 1.42
CA GLU A 88 -23.84 19.69 0.33
C GLU A 88 -23.05 20.10 -0.93
N PRO A 89 -22.05 19.31 -1.36
CA PRO A 89 -21.18 19.73 -2.45
C PRO A 89 -21.92 19.76 -3.78
N ASP A 90 -21.75 20.84 -4.54
CA ASP A 90 -22.21 20.96 -5.92
C ASP A 90 -21.00 21.01 -6.85
N SER A 91 -20.98 20.10 -7.81
CA SER A 91 -19.91 19.99 -8.79
C SER A 91 -19.77 21.23 -9.70
N HIS A 92 -20.81 22.06 -9.79
CA HIS A 92 -20.85 23.29 -10.57
C HIS A 92 -20.57 24.56 -9.75
N ASP A 93 -20.42 24.43 -8.43
CA ASP A 93 -20.14 25.53 -7.52
C ASP A 93 -18.75 25.38 -6.88
N PRO A 94 -17.73 26.06 -7.42
CA PRO A 94 -16.36 26.02 -6.88
C PRO A 94 -16.27 26.45 -5.42
N ASP A 95 -17.12 27.39 -4.98
CA ASP A 95 -17.08 27.89 -3.61
C ASP A 95 -17.53 26.80 -2.63
N SER A 96 -18.55 26.02 -3.01
CA SER A 96 -18.97 24.84 -2.22
C SER A 96 -17.86 23.78 -2.12
N LEU A 97 -17.11 23.56 -3.21
CA LEU A 97 -16.04 22.56 -3.26
C LEU A 97 -14.80 22.99 -2.47
N ASN A 98 -14.49 24.29 -2.49
CA ASN A 98 -13.39 24.86 -1.70
C ASN A 98 -13.73 24.86 -0.21
N ALA A 99 -14.95 25.28 0.17
CA ALA A 99 -15.39 25.22 1.56
C ALA A 99 -15.40 23.79 2.12
N LEU A 100 -15.76 22.81 1.28
CA LEU A 100 -15.65 21.39 1.63
C LEU A 100 -14.19 20.95 1.82
N LEU A 101 -13.29 21.36 0.92
CA LEU A 101 -11.87 21.03 1.03
C LEU A 101 -11.28 21.60 2.32
N ASP A 102 -11.51 22.88 2.60
CA ASP A 102 -11.03 23.57 3.80
C ASP A 102 -11.53 22.88 5.08
N LEU A 103 -12.79 22.45 5.10
CA LEU A 103 -13.36 21.69 6.23
C LEU A 103 -12.65 20.34 6.41
N LEU A 104 -12.45 19.58 5.33
CA LEU A 104 -11.82 18.26 5.40
C LEU A 104 -10.34 18.35 5.74
N GLU A 105 -9.59 19.27 5.13
CA GLU A 105 -8.18 19.49 5.44
C GLU A 105 -8.00 20.00 6.88
N GLY A 106 -8.82 20.95 7.33
CA GLY A 106 -8.81 21.41 8.71
C GLY A 106 -9.15 20.30 9.72
N PHE A 107 -10.07 19.39 9.36
CA PHE A 107 -10.38 18.22 10.19
C PHE A 107 -9.24 17.19 10.25
N ILE A 108 -8.51 17.04 9.14
CA ILE A 108 -7.39 16.10 8.99
C ILE A 108 -6.09 16.69 9.57
N ASP A 109 -5.97 18.01 9.68
CA ASP A 109 -4.75 18.67 10.12
C ASP A 109 -4.29 18.15 11.49
N GLY A 110 -2.98 17.94 11.63
CA GLY A 110 -2.37 17.34 12.82
C GLY A 110 -2.76 15.88 13.11
N SER A 111 -3.55 15.21 12.26
CA SER A 111 -3.92 13.81 12.43
C SER A 111 -3.10 12.89 11.54
N GLU A 112 -2.51 11.84 12.12
CA GLU A 112 -1.82 10.79 11.33
C GLU A 112 -2.79 9.69 10.87
N THR A 113 -3.93 9.57 11.55
CA THR A 113 -4.90 8.50 11.31
C THR A 113 -6.31 9.00 11.58
N LEU A 114 -7.29 8.48 10.85
CA LEU A 114 -8.72 8.70 11.09
C LEU A 114 -9.36 7.39 11.53
N ARG A 115 -10.47 7.47 12.26
CA ARG A 115 -11.27 6.31 12.65
C ARG A 115 -12.63 6.42 11.98
N LEU A 116 -12.92 5.48 11.11
CA LEU A 116 -14.14 5.39 10.34
C LEU A 116 -15.10 4.37 10.96
N ARG A 117 -16.33 4.81 11.22
CA ARG A 117 -17.46 3.98 11.59
C ARG A 117 -18.55 4.13 10.57
N SER A 118 -19.28 3.06 10.35
CA SER A 118 -20.38 3.09 9.43
C SER A 118 -21.70 3.15 10.16
N GLU A 119 -22.60 3.98 9.66
CA GLU A 119 -23.92 4.23 10.21
C GLU A 119 -24.99 3.95 9.16
N ALA A 120 -26.23 3.84 9.62
CA ALA A 120 -27.36 3.84 8.72
C ALA A 120 -27.32 5.12 7.86
N PRO A 121 -27.72 5.05 6.58
CA PRO A 121 -27.81 6.25 5.76
C PRO A 121 -28.71 7.29 6.46
N GLY A 122 -28.19 8.51 6.59
CA GLY A 122 -29.00 9.66 7.02
C GLY A 122 -30.11 9.93 6.01
N SER A 123 -31.04 10.83 6.35
CA SER A 123 -32.10 11.23 5.42
C SER A 123 -31.51 11.99 4.23
N VAL A 124 -31.19 11.27 3.15
CA VAL A 124 -30.87 11.89 1.86
C VAL A 124 -32.19 12.32 1.23
N THR A 125 -32.40 13.62 1.04
CA THR A 125 -33.58 14.12 0.35
C THR A 125 -33.56 13.71 -1.12
N SER A 126 -34.71 13.26 -1.62
CA SER A 126 -34.88 12.89 -3.03
C SER A 126 -34.58 14.11 -3.90
N GLY A 127 -33.48 14.09 -4.64
CA GLY A 127 -33.06 15.18 -5.55
C GLY A 127 -31.63 15.68 -5.36
N MET A 128 -30.95 15.37 -4.26
CA MET A 128 -29.52 15.72 -4.12
C MET A 128 -28.67 14.97 -5.14
N ILE A 129 -27.83 15.70 -5.89
CA ILE A 129 -26.82 15.13 -6.78
C ILE A 129 -25.45 15.39 -6.13
N GLY A 130 -24.96 14.41 -5.37
CA GLY A 130 -23.62 14.50 -4.79
C GLY A 130 -22.51 14.47 -5.83
N VAL A 131 -21.29 14.75 -5.40
CA VAL A 131 -20.09 14.80 -6.26
C VAL A 131 -19.31 13.49 -6.15
N SER A 132 -18.86 12.94 -7.28
CA SER A 132 -18.08 11.70 -7.26
C SER A 132 -16.73 11.91 -6.60
N ALA A 133 -16.28 10.91 -5.84
CA ALA A 133 -14.96 10.93 -5.20
C ALA A 133 -13.84 11.17 -6.22
N ARG A 134 -13.95 10.61 -7.43
CA ARG A 134 -13.02 10.88 -8.55
C ARG A 134 -12.97 12.35 -8.94
N ARG A 135 -14.12 13.01 -9.07
CA ARG A 135 -14.14 14.42 -9.44
C ARG A 135 -13.56 15.30 -8.33
N LEU A 136 -13.83 14.97 -7.06
CA LEU A 136 -13.22 15.66 -5.92
C LEU A 136 -11.70 15.49 -5.92
N SER A 137 -11.23 14.25 -6.14
CA SER A 137 -9.80 13.90 -6.27
C SER A 137 -9.10 14.71 -7.37
N GLU A 138 -9.69 14.77 -8.57
CA GLU A 138 -9.18 15.55 -9.69
C GLU A 138 -9.18 17.06 -9.39
N THR A 139 -10.25 17.57 -8.78
CA THR A 139 -10.41 19.01 -8.50
C THR A 139 -9.41 19.49 -7.46
N TRP A 140 -9.14 18.67 -6.44
CA TRP A 140 -8.27 19.03 -5.30
C TRP A 140 -6.82 18.57 -5.49
N GLY A 141 -6.49 17.87 -6.58
CA GLY A 141 -5.16 17.31 -6.78
C GLY A 141 -4.79 16.25 -5.73
N ALA A 142 -5.77 15.50 -5.23
CA ALA A 142 -5.61 14.47 -4.20
C ALA A 142 -5.80 13.08 -4.83
N PRO A 143 -4.80 12.54 -5.57
CA PRO A 143 -4.95 11.30 -6.33
C PRO A 143 -5.30 10.12 -5.41
N MET A 144 -6.42 9.44 -5.70
CA MET A 144 -6.89 8.28 -4.92
C MET A 144 -6.16 6.99 -5.31
N ASP A 145 -5.82 6.89 -6.59
CA ASP A 145 -4.93 5.86 -7.07
C ASP A 145 -3.57 6.07 -6.40
N PRO A 146 -2.83 4.99 -6.05
CA PRO A 146 -1.42 5.19 -5.76
C PRO A 146 -0.81 5.97 -6.94
N PRO A 147 0.21 6.82 -6.73
CA PRO A 147 0.99 7.31 -7.86
C PRO A 147 1.38 6.12 -8.72
N GLU A 148 1.65 6.32 -10.01
CA GLU A 148 2.23 5.26 -10.85
C GLU A 148 3.53 4.79 -10.21
N THR A 149 3.43 3.88 -9.25
CA THR A 149 4.56 3.21 -8.66
C THR A 149 5.03 2.33 -9.78
N LEU A 150 6.26 2.57 -10.21
CA LEU A 150 7.05 1.62 -10.96
C LEU A 150 6.65 0.21 -10.49
N SER A 151 6.29 -0.66 -11.41
CA SER A 151 6.06 -2.07 -11.11
C SER A 151 7.24 -2.60 -10.30
N LEU A 152 7.05 -3.69 -9.55
CA LEU A 152 8.13 -4.27 -8.76
C LEU A 152 9.39 -4.56 -9.60
N ALA A 153 9.18 -4.95 -10.86
CA ALA A 153 10.24 -5.14 -11.84
C ALA A 153 10.99 -3.82 -12.13
N GLU A 154 10.28 -2.72 -12.34
CA GLU A 154 10.88 -1.41 -12.59
C GLU A 154 11.58 -0.84 -11.34
N GLN A 155 11.03 -1.06 -10.13
CA GLN A 155 11.69 -0.68 -8.88
C GLN A 155 12.98 -1.49 -8.66
N LEU A 156 12.95 -2.79 -8.95
CA LEU A 156 14.15 -3.63 -8.94
C LEU A 156 15.19 -3.13 -9.94
N ASP A 157 14.78 -2.85 -11.17
CA ASP A 157 15.68 -2.36 -12.21
C ASP A 157 16.30 -1.01 -11.82
N ALA A 158 15.56 -0.12 -11.15
CA ALA A 158 16.09 1.13 -10.61
C ALA A 158 17.18 0.89 -9.54
N VAL A 159 16.92 0.02 -8.56
CA VAL A 159 17.90 -0.35 -7.52
C VAL A 159 19.16 -0.98 -8.15
N LEU A 160 18.98 -1.89 -9.11
CA LEU A 160 20.10 -2.52 -9.80
C LEU A 160 20.92 -1.51 -10.61
N MET A 161 20.27 -0.55 -11.25
CA MET A 161 20.93 0.50 -12.02
C MET A 161 21.73 1.46 -11.13
N GLU A 162 21.17 1.85 -9.99
CA GLU A 162 21.84 2.71 -9.00
C GLU A 162 23.11 2.05 -8.45
N HIS A 163 23.03 0.75 -8.12
CA HIS A 163 24.14 -0.01 -7.55
C HIS A 163 25.02 -0.75 -8.57
N ARG A 164 24.86 -0.47 -9.88
CA ARG A 164 25.50 -1.23 -10.96
C ARG A 164 27.03 -1.38 -10.83
N SER A 165 27.72 -0.39 -10.25
CA SER A 165 29.19 -0.43 -10.10
C SER A 165 29.67 -1.45 -9.06
N GLY A 166 28.78 -1.86 -8.16
CA GLY A 166 29.01 -2.85 -7.12
C GLY A 166 28.58 -4.27 -7.50
N ILE A 167 27.76 -4.42 -8.54
CA ILE A 167 27.25 -5.71 -9.01
C ILE A 167 28.25 -6.29 -10.02
N VAL A 168 28.76 -7.48 -9.72
CA VAL A 168 29.68 -8.23 -10.60
C VAL A 168 28.88 -9.03 -11.61
N ALA A 169 27.86 -9.76 -11.15
CA ALA A 169 26.95 -10.52 -11.98
C ALA A 169 25.60 -10.69 -11.29
N TRP A 170 24.55 -10.90 -12.07
CA TRP A 170 23.20 -11.09 -11.54
C TRP A 170 22.41 -12.09 -12.39
N GLN A 171 21.44 -12.71 -11.74
CA GLN A 171 20.46 -13.59 -12.36
C GLN A 171 19.07 -13.31 -11.77
N ARG A 172 18.09 -13.04 -12.63
CA ARG A 172 16.67 -12.87 -12.26
C ARG A 172 15.86 -14.02 -12.85
N ARG A 173 15.02 -14.64 -12.05
CA ARG A 173 14.09 -15.70 -12.46
C ARG A 173 12.67 -15.29 -12.16
N GLN A 174 11.81 -15.31 -13.18
CA GLN A 174 10.39 -14.97 -13.06
C GLN A 174 9.60 -15.83 -14.05
N ASP A 175 8.55 -16.50 -13.59
CA ASP A 175 7.64 -17.29 -14.44
C ASP A 175 8.32 -18.30 -15.39
N GLY A 176 9.43 -18.88 -14.94
CA GLY A 176 10.23 -19.84 -15.72
C GLY A 176 11.20 -19.20 -16.72
N GLN A 177 11.17 -17.88 -16.89
CA GLN A 177 12.19 -17.14 -17.61
C GLN A 177 13.39 -16.84 -16.69
N THR A 178 14.58 -16.78 -17.28
CA THR A 178 15.82 -16.44 -16.59
C THR A 178 16.54 -15.36 -17.38
N ASP A 179 16.71 -14.20 -16.75
CA ASP A 179 17.53 -13.11 -17.24
C ASP A 179 18.85 -13.09 -16.47
N CYS A 180 19.95 -12.72 -17.12
CA CYS A 180 21.25 -12.56 -16.49
C CYS A 180 22.01 -11.37 -17.07
N GLY A 181 22.97 -10.84 -16.29
CA GLY A 181 23.83 -9.76 -16.71
C GLY A 181 25.07 -9.60 -15.83
N GLY A 182 26.02 -8.77 -16.28
CA GLY A 182 27.31 -8.56 -15.64
C GLY A 182 28.46 -9.30 -16.33
N ASP A 183 29.41 -9.79 -15.54
CA ASP A 183 30.57 -10.53 -16.04
C ASP A 183 30.19 -12.00 -16.35
N ALA A 184 30.31 -12.37 -17.62
CA ALA A 184 29.97 -13.68 -18.14
C ALA A 184 30.76 -14.82 -17.49
N GLY A 185 31.95 -14.54 -16.93
CA GLY A 185 32.76 -15.54 -16.23
C GLY A 185 32.09 -16.15 -15.00
N PHE A 186 31.03 -15.52 -14.47
CA PHE A 186 30.33 -15.96 -13.27
C PHE A 186 28.93 -16.55 -13.54
N TYR A 187 28.48 -16.60 -14.79
CA TYR A 187 27.11 -17.04 -15.11
C TYR A 187 26.90 -18.53 -14.82
N ASP A 188 27.91 -19.36 -15.10
CA ASP A 188 27.85 -20.81 -14.88
C ASP A 188 27.74 -21.15 -13.38
N ASP A 189 28.26 -20.29 -12.51
CA ASP A 189 28.23 -20.47 -11.05
C ASP A 189 26.93 -19.93 -10.41
N LEU A 190 26.34 -18.88 -10.99
CA LEU A 190 25.16 -18.20 -10.46
C LEU A 190 23.92 -19.10 -10.39
N GLY A 191 23.67 -19.92 -11.43
CA GLY A 191 22.52 -20.82 -11.49
C GLY A 191 22.51 -21.86 -10.37
N PRO A 192 23.57 -22.69 -10.23
CA PRO A 192 23.72 -23.64 -9.13
C PRO A 192 23.71 -22.98 -7.76
N LEU A 193 24.32 -21.79 -7.62
CA LEU A 193 24.32 -21.02 -6.38
C LEU A 193 22.90 -20.59 -5.99
N SER A 194 22.16 -19.95 -6.91
CA SER A 194 20.76 -19.55 -6.72
C SER A 194 19.92 -20.74 -6.24
N ALA A 195 19.99 -21.87 -6.95
CA ALA A 195 19.23 -23.07 -6.58
C ALA A 195 19.61 -23.63 -5.19
N THR A 196 20.88 -23.52 -4.81
CA THR A 196 21.35 -23.95 -3.49
C THR A 196 20.86 -23.02 -2.39
N LEU A 197 20.92 -21.71 -2.61
CA LEU A 197 20.44 -20.70 -1.65
C LEU A 197 18.92 -20.74 -1.50
N GLU A 198 18.16 -20.88 -2.59
CA GLU A 198 16.71 -21.08 -2.56
C GLU A 198 16.33 -22.30 -1.71
N LYS A 199 17.02 -23.44 -1.90
CA LYS A 199 16.78 -24.65 -1.09
C LYS A 199 17.12 -24.46 0.39
N ARG A 200 18.10 -23.61 0.73
CA ARG A 200 18.46 -23.29 2.11
C ARG A 200 17.45 -22.33 2.73
N ALA A 201 17.08 -21.27 2.00
CA ALA A 201 16.04 -20.31 2.36
C ALA A 201 14.72 -21.02 2.67
N LEU A 202 14.27 -21.94 1.80
CA LEU A 202 13.05 -22.73 1.99
C LEU A 202 13.10 -23.65 3.22
N ARG A 203 14.27 -24.18 3.57
CA ARG A 203 14.43 -24.99 4.80
C ARG A 203 14.36 -24.12 6.05
N LEU A 204 15.02 -22.96 6.03
CA LEU A 204 14.99 -22.00 7.14
C LEU A 204 13.59 -21.40 7.33
N SER A 205 12.87 -21.11 6.24
CA SER A 205 11.51 -20.56 6.32
C SER A 205 10.52 -21.53 6.95
N GLN A 206 10.72 -22.86 6.86
CA GLN A 206 9.86 -23.84 7.54
C GLN A 206 9.98 -23.77 9.07
N THR A 207 11.08 -23.21 9.57
CA THR A 207 11.35 -23.07 11.01
C THR A 207 10.97 -21.70 11.56
N LEU A 208 10.59 -20.75 10.70
CA LEU A 208 10.31 -19.36 11.05
C LEU A 208 8.84 -19.04 10.77
N SER A 209 8.10 -18.58 11.77
CA SER A 209 6.64 -18.39 11.72
C SER A 209 6.16 -17.31 10.74
N ASP A 210 7.03 -16.37 10.38
CA ASP A 210 6.63 -15.10 9.75
C ASP A 210 7.30 -14.82 8.38
N LEU A 211 8.16 -15.72 7.89
CA LEU A 211 8.75 -15.56 6.55
C LEU A 211 7.80 -16.11 5.49
N SER A 212 7.12 -15.20 4.78
CA SER A 212 6.53 -15.55 3.50
C SER A 212 7.64 -15.97 2.54
N ARG A 213 7.47 -17.13 1.89
CA ARG A 213 8.38 -17.59 0.82
C ARG A 213 8.47 -16.60 -0.34
N GLU A 214 7.49 -15.70 -0.44
CA GLU A 214 7.34 -14.73 -1.52
C GLU A 214 8.08 -13.42 -1.25
N ARG A 215 8.53 -13.17 -0.01
CA ARG A 215 9.22 -11.93 0.38
C ARG A 215 10.34 -12.21 1.38
N CYS A 216 11.55 -12.43 0.89
CA CYS A 216 12.71 -12.64 1.75
C CYS A 216 14.01 -12.16 1.11
N LEU A 217 14.98 -11.84 1.98
CA LEU A 217 16.35 -11.46 1.61
C LEU A 217 17.34 -12.31 2.39
N PHE A 218 18.32 -12.87 1.69
CA PHE A 218 19.46 -13.57 2.27
C PHE A 218 20.75 -12.97 1.75
N THR A 219 21.72 -12.83 2.63
CA THR A 219 23.05 -12.34 2.29
C THR A 219 24.11 -13.35 2.73
N LEU A 220 25.16 -13.52 1.92
CA LEU A 220 26.37 -14.24 2.28
C LEU A 220 27.57 -13.33 2.05
N ASP A 221 28.39 -13.15 3.07
CA ASP A 221 29.46 -12.15 3.02
C ASP A 221 30.65 -12.58 2.16
N HIS A 222 30.80 -13.89 1.89
CA HIS A 222 31.95 -14.43 1.19
C HIS A 222 31.57 -15.60 0.28
N HIS A 223 31.92 -15.48 -1.01
CA HIS A 223 31.76 -16.50 -2.04
C HIS A 223 32.93 -16.48 -3.03
N GLY A 224 33.45 -17.68 -3.33
CA GLY A 224 34.58 -17.88 -4.23
C GLY A 224 35.91 -17.33 -3.68
N GLU A 225 36.98 -17.51 -4.45
CA GLU A 225 38.33 -17.04 -4.09
C GLU A 225 38.45 -15.52 -4.09
N ALA A 226 37.61 -14.84 -4.88
CA ALA A 226 37.53 -13.38 -4.95
C ALA A 226 36.82 -12.74 -3.74
N GLY A 227 36.24 -13.55 -2.84
CA GLY A 227 35.57 -13.07 -1.63
C GLY A 227 34.34 -12.21 -1.91
N LEU A 228 33.60 -12.49 -2.99
CA LEU A 228 32.42 -11.71 -3.37
C LEU A 228 31.27 -11.92 -2.38
N GLY A 229 30.47 -10.89 -2.17
CA GLY A 229 29.20 -11.00 -1.47
C GLY A 229 28.15 -11.65 -2.37
N VAL A 230 27.18 -12.35 -1.77
CA VAL A 230 26.00 -12.90 -2.46
C VAL A 230 24.75 -12.34 -1.83
N ILE A 231 23.81 -11.89 -2.65
CA ILE A 231 22.46 -11.51 -2.22
C ILE A 231 21.45 -12.37 -2.96
N LEU A 232 20.56 -13.04 -2.24
CA LEU A 232 19.38 -13.71 -2.78
C LEU A 232 18.14 -12.96 -2.28
N ALA A 233 17.33 -12.42 -3.19
CA ALA A 233 16.04 -11.81 -2.88
C ALA A 233 14.91 -12.59 -3.56
N ALA A 234 13.85 -12.92 -2.83
CA ALA A 234 12.60 -13.43 -3.37
C ALA A 234 11.50 -12.39 -3.17
N LEU A 235 10.81 -12.03 -4.25
CA LEU A 235 9.96 -10.85 -4.39
C LEU A 235 8.76 -11.18 -5.29
N ASP A 236 7.62 -11.54 -4.69
CA ASP A 236 6.32 -11.77 -5.36
C ASP A 236 6.44 -12.61 -6.66
N GLY A 237 7.08 -13.78 -6.55
CA GLY A 237 7.28 -14.70 -7.69
C GLY A 237 8.57 -14.46 -8.49
N THR A 238 9.31 -13.39 -8.20
CA THR A 238 10.64 -13.10 -8.74
C THR A 238 11.72 -13.59 -7.78
N VAL A 239 12.75 -14.26 -8.30
CA VAL A 239 13.97 -14.59 -7.54
C VAL A 239 15.16 -13.91 -8.18
N LEU A 240 15.86 -13.09 -7.41
CA LEU A 240 17.04 -12.35 -7.83
C LEU A 240 18.26 -12.85 -7.05
N THR A 241 19.30 -13.28 -7.75
CA THR A 241 20.60 -13.62 -7.18
C THR A 241 21.64 -12.65 -7.71
N LEU A 242 22.40 -12.03 -6.81
CA LEU A 242 23.45 -11.06 -7.12
C LEU A 242 24.79 -11.54 -6.57
N LEU A 243 25.83 -11.44 -7.39
CA LEU A 243 27.22 -11.43 -6.95
C LEU A 243 27.68 -9.98 -6.90
N VAL A 244 28.17 -9.56 -5.75
CA VAL A 244 28.50 -8.15 -5.47
C VAL A 244 29.89 -8.03 -4.87
N LYS A 245 30.51 -6.87 -5.07
CA LYS A 245 31.73 -6.51 -4.35
C LYS A 245 31.42 -6.37 -2.84
N PRO A 246 32.34 -6.75 -1.95
CA PRO A 246 32.11 -6.70 -0.49
C PRO A 246 31.61 -5.34 0.00
N GLU A 247 32.19 -4.24 -0.51
CA GLU A 247 31.83 -2.87 -0.13
C GLU A 247 30.42 -2.47 -0.57
N ALA A 248 29.86 -3.12 -1.59
CA ALA A 248 28.54 -2.82 -2.13
C ALA A 248 27.42 -3.69 -1.52
N GLN A 249 27.78 -4.74 -0.79
CA GLN A 249 26.80 -5.72 -0.30
C GLN A 249 25.83 -5.12 0.72
N ALA A 250 26.34 -4.42 1.74
CA ALA A 250 25.51 -3.81 2.78
C ALA A 250 24.53 -2.75 2.23
N PRO A 251 24.95 -1.75 1.43
CA PRO A 251 24.02 -0.75 0.90
C PRO A 251 22.98 -1.37 -0.04
N LEU A 252 23.38 -2.30 -0.93
CA LEU A 252 22.43 -2.95 -1.84
C LEU A 252 21.44 -3.85 -1.11
N ALA A 253 21.90 -4.58 -0.08
CA ALA A 253 21.01 -5.37 0.77
C ALA A 253 20.02 -4.48 1.54
N SER A 254 20.43 -3.27 1.94
CA SER A 254 19.51 -2.29 2.55
C SER A 254 18.44 -1.85 1.56
N ALA A 255 18.83 -1.41 0.36
CA ALA A 255 17.89 -0.96 -0.67
C ALA A 255 16.87 -2.04 -1.05
N LEU A 256 17.33 -3.29 -1.22
CA LEU A 256 16.44 -4.42 -1.51
C LEU A 256 15.52 -4.78 -0.33
N ARG A 257 15.98 -4.57 0.91
CA ARG A 257 15.16 -4.75 2.11
C ARG A 257 14.07 -3.69 2.21
N ASP A 258 14.39 -2.45 1.91
CA ASP A 258 13.41 -1.36 1.90
C ASP A 258 12.31 -1.64 0.86
N LEU A 259 12.72 -2.10 -0.33
CA LEU A 259 11.81 -2.58 -1.36
C LEU A 259 10.90 -3.74 -0.88
N LEU A 260 11.46 -4.73 -0.17
CA LEU A 260 10.72 -5.88 0.38
C LEU A 260 9.65 -5.50 1.42
N HIS A 261 9.94 -4.51 2.25
CA HIS A 261 9.05 -4.09 3.34
C HIS A 261 8.09 -2.96 2.94
N GLY A 262 8.12 -2.52 1.68
CA GLY A 262 7.28 -1.43 1.22
C GLY A 262 7.67 -0.08 1.84
N TRP A 263 8.95 0.10 2.20
CA TRP A 263 9.48 1.43 2.44
C TRP A 263 9.81 2.03 1.06
N PRO A 264 9.09 3.05 0.59
CA PRO A 264 9.69 3.94 -0.39
C PRO A 264 10.89 4.56 0.32
N ALA A 265 12.09 4.12 -0.04
CA ALA A 265 13.28 4.88 0.24
C ALA A 265 13.08 6.25 -0.42
N VAL A 266 12.81 7.24 0.43
CA VAL A 266 13.24 8.63 0.33
C VAL A 266 13.62 9.09 -1.08
N GLN A 267 12.76 9.94 -1.65
CA GLN A 267 13.07 11.11 -2.49
C GLN A 267 14.23 10.98 -3.50
N ALA A 268 13.88 10.98 -4.79
CA ALA A 268 14.74 11.59 -5.80
C ALA A 268 14.22 13.02 -6.10
N ALA A 269 15.17 13.95 -6.12
CA ALA A 269 15.09 15.42 -6.22
C ALA A 269 14.03 16.02 -7.15
#